data_AF-A0A1A8XSQ5-F1
#
_entry.id   AF-A0A1A8XSQ5-F1
#
_cell.length_a   1.000
_cell.length_b   1.000
_cell.length_c   1.000
_cell.angle_alpha   90.00
_cell.angle_beta   90.00
_cell.angle_gamma   90.00
#
_symmetry.space_group_name_H-M   'P 1'
#
loop_
_entity.id
_entity.type
_entity.pdbx_description
1 polymer ?
#
loop_
_entity_poly.entity_id
_entity_poly.type
_entity_poly.pdbx_seq_one_letter_code
_entity_poly.pdbx_strand_id
1 'polypeptide(L)'
;MGSSYYVVQRTSHVRLFCDKLASFTFWGWQLVILLAAITLPLGITQGKEYAELEWPIDLLIAVVWVSYAIVFFGTIVKRKVSHIYVANWFYGSFILAVALLHIVNSAAIPVTMTKSYSAYAGVQDAMIQWWYGHNAVGFFLTAGFLGMMYYFVPKQAGRPVYSYRLSVVHFWALIFTYMWAGPHHLHYTALPDWTQSVGMVFSLILLAPSWGGMINGIMTLSGAWHKLRDDPILKFLITSLSFYGMSTFEGPMMSIKTVNALSHYTDWTIGHVHSGALGWVAMVSIGTIYYLLPRLFGKSEMYSVKLMTVHFWVATIGVVLYIASMWIAGVMQGLMWRSVNADGTLAYSFVESVKVSYPFWGIRFIGGVLFLVGMLIMAYNMFKTMAGGSTEDAPVLVPAGQHA
;
A
#
# COMPACT_ATOMS: atom_id res chain seq x y z
N MET A 1 7.61 8.29 -1.52
CA MET A 1 8.47 9.42 -1.94
C MET A 1 9.95 9.03 -2.07
N GLY A 2 10.59 8.44 -1.05
CA GLY A 2 12.01 8.07 -1.15
C GLY A 2 12.32 7.09 -2.28
N SER A 3 11.56 6.00 -2.40
CA SER A 3 11.70 5.01 -3.47
C SER A 3 11.48 5.63 -4.86
N SER A 4 10.41 6.39 -5.05
CA SER A 4 10.09 7.07 -6.31
C SER A 4 11.17 8.04 -6.76
N TYR A 5 11.75 8.82 -5.85
CA TYR A 5 12.87 9.71 -6.18
C TYR A 5 14.11 8.93 -6.63
N TYR A 6 14.47 7.89 -5.88
CA TYR A 6 15.58 7.02 -6.25
C TYR A 6 15.39 6.35 -7.63
N VAL A 7 14.18 5.85 -7.89
CA VAL A 7 13.83 5.12 -9.10
C VAL A 7 13.74 6.05 -10.31
N VAL A 8 13.05 7.19 -10.20
CA VAL A 8 12.87 8.11 -11.33
C VAL A 8 14.20 8.69 -11.81
N GLN A 9 15.13 9.00 -10.90
CA GLN A 9 16.47 9.46 -11.26
C GLN A 9 17.23 8.41 -12.09
N ARG A 10 17.24 7.16 -11.63
CA ARG A 10 18.01 6.08 -12.28
C ARG A 10 17.41 5.60 -13.58
N THR A 11 16.09 5.57 -13.66
CA THR A 11 15.37 5.15 -14.88
C THR A 11 15.31 6.26 -15.92
N SER A 12 15.42 7.53 -15.51
CA SER A 12 15.44 8.68 -16.42
C SER A 12 16.85 9.16 -16.74
N HIS A 13 17.88 8.63 -16.06
CA HIS A 13 19.28 9.01 -16.23
C HIS A 13 19.53 10.51 -16.01
N VAL A 14 18.89 11.08 -14.98
CA VAL A 14 19.03 12.49 -14.57
C VAL A 14 18.94 12.67 -13.06
N ARG A 15 19.46 13.79 -12.56
CA ARG A 15 19.19 14.27 -11.19
C ARG A 15 17.74 14.72 -11.07
N LEU A 16 17.20 14.78 -9.85
CA LEU A 16 15.87 15.32 -9.61
C LEU A 16 15.73 16.73 -10.20
N PHE A 17 14.52 17.07 -10.63
CA PHE A 17 14.22 18.33 -11.27
C PHE A 17 14.61 19.56 -10.43
N CYS A 18 14.31 19.53 -9.12
CA CYS A 18 14.57 20.62 -8.20
C CYS A 18 14.85 20.08 -6.78
N ASP A 19 16.11 20.10 -6.36
CA ASP A 19 16.55 19.57 -5.06
C ASP A 19 15.92 20.32 -3.87
N LYS A 20 15.78 21.64 -3.96
CA LYS A 20 15.12 22.46 -2.92
C LYS A 20 13.65 22.08 -2.74
N LEU A 21 12.94 21.86 -3.85
CA LEU A 21 11.54 21.44 -3.81
C LEU A 21 11.40 20.01 -3.31
N ALA A 22 12.33 19.11 -3.66
CA ALA A 22 12.39 17.76 -3.10
C ALA A 22 12.62 17.80 -1.57
N SER A 23 13.50 18.69 -1.08
CA SER A 23 13.70 18.89 0.36
C SER A 23 12.45 19.46 1.05
N PHE A 24 11.75 20.40 0.42
CA PHE A 24 10.46 20.88 0.90
C PHE A 24 9.45 19.75 1.02
N THR A 25 9.36 18.84 0.05
CA THR A 25 8.43 17.69 0.14
C THR A 25 8.77 16.76 1.30
N PHE A 26 10.05 16.59 1.62
CA PHE A 26 10.48 15.83 2.78
C PHE A 26 10.01 16.50 4.07
N TRP A 27 10.44 17.74 4.34
CA TRP A 27 10.09 18.43 5.59
C TRP A 27 8.60 18.71 5.73
N GLY A 28 7.92 19.05 4.64
CA GLY A 28 6.47 19.21 4.62
C GLY A 28 5.75 17.92 4.98
N TRP A 29 6.19 16.77 4.45
CA TRP A 29 5.60 15.48 4.81
C TRP A 29 5.89 15.08 6.26
N GLN A 30 7.10 15.37 6.77
CA GLN A 30 7.41 15.15 8.19
C GLN A 30 6.52 16.02 9.09
N LEU A 31 6.24 17.26 8.71
CA LEU A 31 5.33 18.14 9.42
C LEU A 31 3.89 17.60 9.40
N VAL A 32 3.40 17.09 8.26
CA VAL A 32 2.08 16.43 8.19
C VAL A 32 1.98 15.27 9.18
N ILE A 33 2.99 14.38 9.21
CA ILE A 33 3.02 13.24 10.14
C ILE A 33 3.04 13.72 11.60
N LEU A 34 3.85 14.73 11.91
CA LEU A 34 3.93 15.30 13.25
C LEU A 34 2.59 15.91 13.68
N LEU A 35 1.94 16.65 12.79
CA LEU A 35 0.62 17.23 13.05
C LEU A 35 -0.41 16.12 13.28
N ALA A 36 -0.43 15.07 12.46
CA ALA A 36 -1.32 13.92 12.66
C ALA A 36 -1.11 13.25 14.03
N ALA A 37 0.15 13.04 14.43
CA ALA A 37 0.51 12.44 15.72
C ALA A 37 0.06 13.29 16.92
N ILE A 38 -0.10 14.62 16.73
CA ILE A 38 -0.58 15.54 17.76
C ILE A 38 -2.11 15.65 17.72
N THR A 39 -2.71 15.89 16.54
CA THR A 39 -4.12 16.24 16.42
C THR A 39 -5.07 15.07 16.64
N LEU A 40 -4.72 13.87 16.15
CA LEU A 40 -5.59 12.70 16.27
C LEU A 40 -5.83 12.29 17.73
N PRO A 41 -4.80 12.20 18.62
CA PRO A 41 -5.04 11.92 20.04
C PRO A 41 -5.80 13.03 20.78
N LEU A 42 -5.77 14.27 20.27
CA LEU A 42 -6.55 15.39 20.80
C LEU A 42 -8.04 15.34 20.37
N GLY A 43 -8.45 14.32 19.61
CA GLY A 43 -9.81 14.17 19.11
C GLY A 43 -10.14 15.07 17.92
N ILE A 44 -9.13 15.71 17.31
CA ILE A 44 -9.31 16.58 16.15
C ILE A 44 -9.33 15.69 14.91
N THR A 45 -10.53 15.34 14.47
CA THR A 45 -10.75 14.46 13.31
C THR A 45 -12.01 14.82 12.51
N GLN A 46 -11.95 14.59 11.21
CA GLN A 46 -13.11 14.62 10.31
C GLN A 46 -14.04 13.39 10.49
N GLY A 47 -13.53 12.29 11.06
CA GLY A 47 -14.27 11.03 11.17
C GLY A 47 -14.37 10.24 9.86
N LYS A 48 -13.63 10.64 8.82
CA LYS A 48 -13.51 9.94 7.54
C LYS A 48 -12.28 9.03 7.53
N GLU A 49 -12.47 7.74 7.27
CA GLU A 49 -11.36 6.77 7.23
C GLU A 49 -10.29 7.17 6.19
N TYR A 50 -9.03 7.14 6.59
CA TYR A 50 -7.87 7.55 5.80
C TYR A 50 -7.87 9.04 5.38
N ALA A 51 -8.80 9.85 5.88
CA ALA A 51 -8.93 11.29 5.65
C ALA A 51 -9.29 12.00 6.96
N GLU A 52 -8.70 11.55 8.07
CA GLU A 52 -9.09 11.98 9.41
C GLU A 52 -8.62 13.40 9.74
N LEU A 53 -7.57 13.90 9.09
CA LEU A 53 -6.92 15.15 9.46
C LEU A 53 -7.78 16.36 9.07
N GLU A 54 -7.84 17.38 9.92
CA GLU A 54 -8.67 18.56 9.66
C GLU A 54 -8.09 19.48 8.56
N TRP A 55 -8.97 20.33 8.00
CA TRP A 55 -8.75 21.07 6.76
C TRP A 55 -7.42 21.85 6.63
N PRO A 56 -6.78 22.43 7.68
CA PRO A 56 -5.48 23.08 7.49
C PRO A 56 -4.38 22.08 7.11
N ILE A 57 -4.46 20.86 7.63
CA ILE A 57 -3.52 19.78 7.33
C ILE A 57 -3.81 19.23 5.93
N ASP A 58 -5.07 19.16 5.52
CA ASP A 58 -5.43 18.77 4.15
C ASP A 58 -4.85 19.73 3.11
N LEU A 59 -4.90 21.04 3.36
CA LEU A 59 -4.26 22.04 2.50
C LEU A 59 -2.74 21.86 2.47
N LEU A 60 -2.11 21.62 3.63
CA LEU A 60 -0.67 21.33 3.70
C LEU A 60 -0.32 20.08 2.87
N ILE A 61 -1.08 19.00 3.02
CA ILE A 61 -0.92 17.78 2.22
C ILE A 61 -1.02 18.11 0.74
N ALA A 62 -2.04 18.85 0.31
CA ALA A 62 -2.22 19.21 -1.09
C ALA A 62 -1.01 19.99 -1.64
N VAL A 63 -0.50 20.99 -0.91
CA VAL A 63 0.67 21.79 -1.32
C VAL A 63 1.93 20.92 -1.41
N VAL A 64 2.17 20.07 -0.41
CA VAL A 64 3.32 19.15 -0.38
C VAL A 64 3.22 18.15 -1.53
N TRP A 65 2.02 17.63 -1.80
CA TRP A 65 1.80 16.62 -2.83
C TRP A 65 1.91 17.18 -4.24
N VAL A 66 1.39 18.38 -4.49
CA VAL A 66 1.58 19.11 -5.76
C VAL A 66 3.07 19.40 -5.98
N SER A 67 3.79 19.81 -4.94
CA SER A 67 5.24 20.01 -5.01
C SER A 67 5.97 18.71 -5.37
N TYR A 68 5.57 17.59 -4.76
CA TYR A 68 6.09 16.26 -5.08
C TYR A 68 5.80 15.85 -6.53
N ALA A 69 4.60 16.13 -7.03
CA ALA A 69 4.24 15.89 -8.42
C ALA A 69 5.12 16.69 -9.39
N ILE A 70 5.35 17.99 -9.12
CA ILE A 70 6.23 18.85 -9.93
C ILE A 70 7.66 18.28 -9.96
N VAL A 71 8.21 17.87 -8.82
CA VAL A 71 9.54 17.25 -8.76
C VAL A 71 9.59 15.97 -9.59
N PHE A 72 8.62 15.07 -9.41
CA PHE A 72 8.60 13.78 -10.08
C PHE A 72 8.44 13.90 -11.60
N PHE A 73 7.39 14.60 -12.06
CA PHE A 73 7.12 14.77 -13.49
C PHE A 73 8.16 15.67 -14.17
N GLY A 74 8.65 16.72 -13.50
CA GLY A 74 9.77 17.52 -14.00
C GLY A 74 11.04 16.68 -14.22
N THR A 75 11.25 15.65 -13.40
CA THR A 75 12.40 14.73 -13.56
C THR A 75 12.21 13.85 -14.81
N ILE A 76 10.98 13.38 -15.06
CA ILE A 76 10.64 12.61 -16.27
C ILE A 76 10.77 13.46 -17.55
N VAL A 77 10.39 14.74 -17.50
CA VAL A 77 10.50 15.66 -18.65
C VAL A 77 11.95 15.82 -19.08
N LYS A 78 12.89 15.88 -18.12
CA LYS A 78 14.33 16.05 -18.39
C LYS A 78 15.07 14.75 -18.71
N ARG A 79 14.38 13.61 -18.79
CA ARG A 79 15.01 12.29 -19.00
C ARG A 79 15.92 12.27 -20.23
N LYS A 80 16.96 11.43 -20.19
CA LYS A 80 17.89 11.21 -21.33
C LYS A 80 17.49 10.05 -22.23
N VAL A 81 16.48 9.27 -21.86
CA VAL A 81 16.02 8.08 -22.60
C VAL A 81 14.67 8.37 -23.27
N SER A 82 14.45 7.86 -24.47
CA SER A 82 13.20 8.09 -25.21
C SER A 82 11.97 7.53 -24.47
N HIS A 83 12.09 6.31 -23.95
CA HIS A 83 11.02 5.60 -23.25
C HIS A 83 11.00 5.88 -21.75
N ILE A 84 9.78 5.97 -21.18
CA ILE A 84 9.57 6.05 -19.74
C ILE A 84 9.41 4.62 -19.21
N TYR A 85 10.23 4.24 -18.23
CA TYR A 85 10.15 2.91 -17.61
C TYR A 85 8.80 2.69 -16.90
N VAL A 86 8.28 1.45 -16.94
CA VAL A 86 6.94 1.09 -16.43
C VAL A 86 6.77 1.44 -14.95
N ALA A 87 7.82 1.34 -14.13
CA ALA A 87 7.75 1.76 -12.73
C ALA A 87 7.28 3.22 -12.58
N ASN A 88 7.70 4.10 -13.50
CA ASN A 88 7.31 5.50 -13.49
C ASN A 88 5.88 5.73 -13.99
N TRP A 89 5.29 4.79 -14.76
CA TRP A 89 3.87 4.84 -15.11
C TRP A 89 3.03 4.63 -13.84
N PHE A 90 3.39 3.63 -13.05
CA PHE A 90 2.77 3.33 -11.77
C PHE A 90 2.95 4.47 -10.76
N TYR A 91 4.17 4.97 -10.57
CA TYR A 91 4.40 6.12 -9.70
C TYR A 91 3.68 7.38 -10.17
N GLY A 92 3.71 7.68 -11.48
CA GLY A 92 3.00 8.84 -12.03
C GLY A 92 1.50 8.76 -11.81
N SER A 93 0.91 7.59 -12.06
CA SER A 93 -0.53 7.36 -11.84
C SER A 93 -0.89 7.46 -10.36
N PHE A 94 -0.07 6.88 -9.48
CA PHE A 94 -0.19 7.03 -8.03
C PHE A 94 -0.24 8.50 -7.61
N ILE A 95 0.73 9.30 -8.08
CA ILE A 95 0.85 10.71 -7.71
C ILE A 95 -0.40 11.49 -8.14
N LEU A 96 -0.82 11.33 -9.40
CA LEU A 96 -1.95 12.07 -9.96
C LEU A 96 -3.27 11.65 -9.32
N ALA A 97 -3.51 10.34 -9.20
CA ALA A 97 -4.74 9.83 -8.61
C ALA A 97 -4.85 10.23 -7.14
N VAL A 98 -3.79 10.09 -6.33
CA VAL A 98 -3.85 10.50 -4.91
C VAL A 98 -4.11 11.99 -4.76
N ALA A 99 -3.55 12.83 -5.63
CA ALA A 99 -3.85 14.27 -5.63
C ALA A 99 -5.34 14.54 -5.88
N LEU A 100 -5.91 13.90 -6.91
CA LEU A 100 -7.33 14.00 -7.25
C LEU A 100 -8.22 13.51 -6.11
N LEU A 101 -7.92 12.33 -5.57
CA LEU A 101 -8.67 11.69 -4.49
C LEU A 101 -8.69 12.57 -3.23
N HIS A 102 -7.52 13.07 -2.83
CA HIS A 102 -7.36 13.95 -1.67
C HIS A 102 -8.19 15.22 -1.82
N ILE A 103 -8.04 15.95 -2.94
CA ILE A 103 -8.73 17.23 -3.16
C ILE A 103 -10.26 17.05 -3.14
N VAL A 104 -10.76 15.98 -3.75
CA VAL A 104 -12.21 15.74 -3.84
C VAL A 104 -12.78 15.31 -2.50
N ASN A 105 -12.17 14.35 -1.78
CA ASN A 105 -12.75 13.84 -0.53
C ASN A 105 -12.61 14.81 0.65
N SER A 106 -11.54 15.60 0.67
CA SER A 106 -11.27 16.63 1.69
C SER A 106 -12.04 17.94 1.44
N ALA A 107 -12.91 18.00 0.43
CA ALA A 107 -13.79 19.15 0.24
C ALA A 107 -14.72 19.27 1.47
N ALA A 108 -14.53 20.35 2.23
CA ALA A 108 -15.21 20.58 3.48
C ALA A 108 -15.42 22.09 3.71
N ILE A 109 -16.41 22.44 4.53
CA ILE A 109 -16.66 23.80 4.98
C ILE A 109 -15.97 23.98 6.35
N PRO A 110 -14.93 24.84 6.45
CA PRO A 110 -14.30 25.15 7.73
C PRO A 110 -15.27 25.87 8.67
N VAL A 111 -15.33 25.42 9.92
CA VAL A 111 -16.09 26.09 11.01
C VAL A 111 -15.12 26.78 11.97
N THR A 112 -14.05 26.08 12.34
CA THR A 112 -12.95 26.63 13.15
C THR A 112 -11.61 26.13 12.59
N MET A 113 -10.50 26.57 13.18
CA MET A 113 -9.16 26.09 12.80
C MET A 113 -8.98 24.57 12.99
N THR A 114 -9.77 23.94 13.86
CA THR A 114 -9.67 22.52 14.18
C THR A 114 -10.97 21.77 13.89
N LYS A 115 -11.87 22.36 13.10
CA LYS A 115 -13.14 21.71 12.75
C LYS A 115 -13.65 22.15 11.38
N SER A 116 -14.06 21.15 10.60
CA SER A 116 -14.79 21.31 9.36
C SER A 116 -15.92 20.28 9.25
N TYR A 117 -16.85 20.50 8.33
CA TYR A 117 -17.87 19.54 7.93
C TYR A 117 -17.72 19.19 6.45
N SER A 118 -17.85 17.91 6.11
CA SER A 118 -17.80 17.43 4.73
C SER A 118 -18.73 18.26 3.83
N ALA A 119 -18.28 18.57 2.61
CA ALA A 119 -19.11 19.20 1.60
C ALA A 119 -20.23 18.29 1.08
N TYR A 120 -20.19 17.00 1.45
CA TYR A 120 -21.15 15.98 1.05
C TYR A 120 -21.87 15.40 2.27
N ALA A 121 -23.01 14.75 2.06
CA ALA A 121 -23.75 14.09 3.13
C ALA A 121 -24.35 12.75 2.72
N GLY A 122 -24.67 11.91 3.71
CA GLY A 122 -25.38 10.65 3.55
C GLY A 122 -24.73 9.71 2.53
N VAL A 123 -25.54 9.22 1.60
CA VAL A 123 -25.12 8.23 0.59
C VAL A 123 -24.07 8.79 -0.38
N GLN A 124 -24.11 10.09 -0.69
CA GLN A 124 -23.12 10.72 -1.56
C GLN A 124 -21.76 10.81 -0.86
N ASP A 125 -21.76 11.21 0.42
CA ASP A 125 -20.53 11.24 1.22
C ASP A 125 -19.95 9.85 1.37
N ALA A 126 -20.78 8.82 1.61
CA ALA A 126 -20.33 7.43 1.66
C ALA A 126 -19.68 6.98 0.35
N MET A 127 -20.28 7.29 -0.81
CA MET A 127 -19.72 6.93 -2.11
C MET A 127 -18.37 7.63 -2.34
N ILE A 128 -18.29 8.94 -2.10
CA ILE A 128 -17.05 9.71 -2.28
C ILE A 128 -15.98 9.22 -1.30
N GLN A 129 -16.36 8.96 -0.06
CA GLN A 129 -15.48 8.41 0.98
C GLN A 129 -14.88 7.07 0.57
N TRP A 130 -15.65 6.15 -0.01
CA TRP A 130 -15.13 4.84 -0.41
C TRP A 130 -14.56 4.79 -1.81
N TRP A 131 -14.95 5.69 -2.70
CA TRP A 131 -14.17 5.99 -3.90
C TRP A 131 -12.78 6.48 -3.50
N TYR A 132 -12.67 7.37 -2.51
CA TYR A 132 -11.41 7.79 -1.91
C TYR A 132 -10.68 6.64 -1.23
N GLY A 133 -11.28 6.01 -0.21
CA GLY A 133 -10.62 5.02 0.64
C GLY A 133 -10.12 3.80 -0.14
N HIS A 134 -10.94 3.30 -1.09
CA HIS A 134 -10.50 2.19 -1.92
C HIS A 134 -9.37 2.60 -2.87
N ASN A 135 -9.44 3.78 -3.50
CA ASN A 135 -8.38 4.22 -4.39
C ASN A 135 -7.15 4.75 -3.63
N ALA A 136 -7.26 5.09 -2.34
CA ALA A 136 -6.12 5.30 -1.48
C ALA A 136 -5.32 3.99 -1.39
N VAL A 137 -5.96 2.85 -1.08
CA VAL A 137 -5.25 1.56 -1.13
C VAL A 137 -4.85 1.14 -2.56
N GLY A 138 -5.65 1.48 -3.57
CA GLY A 138 -5.38 1.14 -4.96
C GLY A 138 -4.24 1.88 -5.62
N PHE A 139 -4.10 3.18 -5.34
CA PHE A 139 -3.08 4.00 -5.96
C PHE A 139 -1.90 4.22 -5.01
N PHE A 140 -2.17 4.55 -3.75
CA PHE A 140 -1.10 4.73 -2.77
C PHE A 140 -0.44 3.40 -2.42
N LEU A 141 -1.22 2.39 -2.01
CA LEU A 141 -0.67 1.12 -1.48
C LEU A 141 -0.50 0.02 -2.54
N THR A 142 -1.14 0.12 -3.71
CA THR A 142 -0.96 -0.84 -4.80
C THR A 142 -0.14 -0.23 -5.93
N ALA A 143 -0.62 0.80 -6.65
CA ALA A 143 0.10 1.33 -7.80
C ALA A 143 1.51 1.84 -7.42
N GLY A 144 1.64 2.68 -6.39
CA GLY A 144 2.94 3.19 -5.94
C GLY A 144 3.92 2.06 -5.57
N PHE A 145 3.42 0.97 -4.99
CA PHE A 145 4.22 -0.17 -4.54
C PHE A 145 4.52 -1.16 -5.68
N LEU A 146 3.66 -1.26 -6.69
CA LEU A 146 3.98 -1.89 -7.97
C LEU A 146 5.13 -1.14 -8.66
N GLY A 147 5.19 0.20 -8.53
CA GLY A 147 6.35 1.00 -8.95
C GLY A 147 7.65 0.58 -8.24
N MET A 148 7.59 0.24 -6.94
CA MET A 148 8.73 -0.34 -6.23
C MET A 148 9.08 -1.72 -6.79
N MET A 149 8.09 -2.62 -6.92
CA MET A 149 8.29 -3.96 -7.43
C MET A 149 8.96 -3.96 -8.81
N TYR A 150 8.46 -3.15 -9.75
CA TYR A 150 8.99 -3.05 -11.11
C TYR A 150 10.44 -2.61 -11.18
N TYR A 151 10.94 -1.91 -10.16
CA TYR A 151 12.35 -1.53 -10.11
C TYR A 151 13.18 -2.53 -9.30
N PHE A 152 12.78 -2.84 -8.06
CA PHE A 152 13.63 -3.55 -7.11
C PHE A 152 13.68 -5.07 -7.35
N VAL A 153 12.60 -5.69 -7.83
CA VAL A 153 12.60 -7.14 -8.16
C VAL A 153 13.61 -7.46 -9.28
N PRO A 154 13.52 -6.88 -10.48
CA PRO A 154 14.48 -7.19 -11.54
C PRO A 154 15.90 -6.78 -11.17
N LYS A 155 16.08 -5.66 -10.45
CA LYS A 155 17.40 -5.19 -10.02
C LYS A 155 18.07 -6.10 -9.01
N GLN A 156 17.35 -6.60 -8.02
CA GLN A 156 17.91 -7.53 -7.04
C GLN A 156 18.06 -8.94 -7.63
N ALA A 157 17.11 -9.38 -8.45
CA ALA A 157 17.20 -10.67 -9.14
C ALA A 157 18.33 -10.71 -10.18
N GLY A 158 18.73 -9.57 -10.74
CA GLY A 158 19.63 -9.50 -11.89
C GLY A 158 19.02 -10.15 -13.12
N ARG A 159 17.70 -9.95 -13.32
CA ARG A 159 16.93 -10.54 -14.42
C ARG A 159 16.15 -9.44 -15.16
N PRO A 160 15.95 -9.56 -16.48
CA PRO A 160 15.03 -8.68 -17.18
C PRO A 160 13.60 -8.92 -16.69
N VAL A 161 12.77 -7.87 -16.74
CA VAL A 161 11.33 -8.00 -16.47
C VAL A 161 10.72 -9.02 -17.43
N TYR A 162 9.89 -9.93 -16.90
CA TYR A 162 9.35 -11.06 -17.64
C TYR A 162 8.58 -10.66 -18.91
N SER A 163 7.57 -9.79 -18.80
CA SER A 163 6.73 -9.44 -19.94
C SER A 163 6.38 -7.96 -20.00
N TYR A 164 6.91 -7.27 -21.03
CA TYR A 164 6.52 -5.88 -21.31
C TYR A 164 5.05 -5.77 -21.75
N ARG A 165 4.54 -6.71 -22.56
CA ARG A 165 3.13 -6.69 -22.98
C ARG A 165 2.19 -6.81 -21.79
N LEU A 166 2.51 -7.71 -20.85
CA LEU A 166 1.77 -7.82 -19.60
C LEU A 166 1.85 -6.52 -18.80
N SER A 167 3.03 -5.87 -18.78
CA SER A 167 3.25 -4.55 -18.16
C SER A 167 2.32 -3.47 -18.72
N VAL A 168 2.03 -3.48 -20.02
CA VAL A 168 1.08 -2.54 -20.65
C VAL A 168 -0.36 -2.88 -20.27
N VAL A 169 -0.77 -4.14 -20.48
CA VAL A 169 -2.15 -4.57 -20.26
C VAL A 169 -2.55 -4.39 -18.80
N HIS A 170 -1.74 -4.91 -17.88
CA HIS A 170 -2.09 -4.87 -16.46
C HIS A 170 -2.03 -3.44 -15.91
N PHE A 171 -1.15 -2.57 -16.42
CA PHE A 171 -1.10 -1.17 -15.99
C PHE A 171 -2.40 -0.45 -16.36
N TRP A 172 -2.77 -0.44 -17.64
CA TRP A 172 -3.95 0.31 -18.10
C TRP A 172 -5.25 -0.26 -17.54
N ALA A 173 -5.37 -1.59 -17.53
CA ALA A 173 -6.54 -2.24 -16.95
C ALA A 173 -6.63 -1.94 -15.45
N LEU A 174 -5.54 -2.06 -14.67
CA LEU A 174 -5.55 -1.80 -13.23
C LEU A 174 -5.94 -0.36 -12.91
N ILE A 175 -5.28 0.62 -13.53
CA ILE A 175 -5.49 2.04 -13.26
C ILE A 175 -6.92 2.48 -13.65
N PHE A 176 -7.48 1.91 -14.72
CA PHE A 176 -8.87 2.17 -15.10
C PHE A 176 -9.86 1.50 -14.14
N THR A 177 -9.71 0.21 -13.85
CA THR A 177 -10.73 -0.56 -13.10
C THR A 177 -10.75 -0.22 -11.61
N TYR A 178 -9.61 0.12 -11.00
CA TYR A 178 -9.55 0.44 -9.56
C TYR A 178 -10.49 1.59 -9.18
N MET A 179 -10.63 2.58 -10.08
CA MET A 179 -11.49 3.75 -9.85
C MET A 179 -12.97 3.42 -9.64
N TRP A 180 -13.41 2.24 -10.07
CA TRP A 180 -14.80 1.78 -9.97
C TRP A 180 -15.10 0.92 -8.76
N ALA A 181 -14.08 0.44 -8.05
CA ALA A 181 -14.25 -0.58 -7.02
C ALA A 181 -14.69 -0.02 -5.64
N GLY A 182 -14.78 1.31 -5.47
CA GLY A 182 -15.24 1.95 -4.22
C GLY A 182 -16.55 1.39 -3.63
N PRO A 183 -17.63 1.18 -4.41
CA PRO A 183 -18.92 0.70 -3.88
C PRO A 183 -18.91 -0.69 -3.25
N HIS A 184 -17.82 -1.48 -3.38
CA HIS A 184 -17.73 -2.78 -2.71
C HIS A 184 -17.62 -2.70 -1.17
N HIS A 185 -17.35 -1.50 -0.65
CA HIS A 185 -17.37 -1.19 0.78
C HIS A 185 -18.80 -0.90 1.28
N LEU A 186 -19.77 -0.78 0.36
CA LEU A 186 -21.10 -0.26 0.62
C LEU A 186 -22.20 -1.23 0.19
N HIS A 187 -21.88 -2.53 0.14
CA HIS A 187 -22.87 -3.56 -0.18
C HIS A 187 -23.94 -3.67 0.92
N TYR A 188 -25.20 -3.82 0.48
CA TYR A 188 -26.36 -3.89 1.38
C TYR A 188 -26.49 -2.70 2.34
N THR A 189 -25.99 -1.54 1.93
CA THR A 189 -26.19 -0.25 2.63
C THR A 189 -27.28 0.57 1.95
N ALA A 190 -27.47 1.83 2.38
CA ALA A 190 -28.37 2.79 1.75
C ALA A 190 -27.92 3.25 0.35
N LEU A 191 -26.72 2.85 -0.11
CA LEU A 191 -26.22 3.16 -1.45
C LEU A 191 -27.07 2.45 -2.53
N PRO A 192 -27.46 3.10 -3.65
CA PRO A 192 -28.31 2.49 -4.67
C PRO A 192 -27.75 1.19 -5.23
N ASP A 193 -28.61 0.19 -5.42
CA ASP A 193 -28.21 -1.16 -5.84
C ASP A 193 -27.38 -1.21 -7.12
N TRP A 194 -27.66 -0.34 -8.08
CA TRP A 194 -26.93 -0.28 -9.35
C TRP A 194 -25.46 0.09 -9.13
N THR A 195 -25.17 1.04 -8.22
CA THR A 195 -23.78 1.44 -7.91
C THR A 195 -23.04 0.32 -7.21
N GLN A 196 -23.70 -0.37 -6.29
CA GLN A 196 -23.13 -1.54 -5.60
C GLN A 196 -22.77 -2.63 -6.62
N SER A 197 -23.67 -2.94 -7.56
CA SER A 197 -23.43 -3.94 -8.59
C SER A 197 -22.29 -3.56 -9.54
N VAL A 198 -22.17 -2.28 -9.90
CA VAL A 198 -21.03 -1.76 -10.68
C VAL A 198 -19.72 -1.99 -9.90
N GLY A 199 -19.67 -1.62 -8.62
CA GLY A 199 -18.50 -1.85 -7.78
C GLY A 199 -18.11 -3.32 -7.72
N MET A 200 -19.07 -4.21 -7.47
CA MET A 200 -18.84 -5.67 -7.47
C MET A 200 -18.27 -6.17 -8.82
N VAL A 201 -18.88 -5.80 -9.94
CA VAL A 201 -18.42 -6.26 -11.27
C VAL A 201 -17.01 -5.78 -11.56
N PHE A 202 -16.70 -4.51 -11.30
CA PHE A 202 -15.36 -3.99 -11.54
C PHE A 202 -14.32 -4.55 -10.56
N SER A 203 -14.68 -4.81 -9.30
CA SER A 203 -13.81 -5.51 -8.35
C SER A 203 -13.49 -6.94 -8.80
N LEU A 204 -14.44 -7.66 -9.42
CA LEU A 204 -14.18 -8.97 -10.01
C LEU A 204 -13.25 -8.88 -11.23
N ILE A 205 -13.47 -7.91 -12.12
CA ILE A 205 -12.58 -7.67 -13.26
C ILE A 205 -11.17 -7.30 -12.79
N LEU A 206 -11.06 -6.53 -11.70
CA LEU A 206 -9.80 -6.05 -11.11
C LEU A 206 -8.86 -7.18 -10.67
N LEU A 207 -9.37 -8.41 -10.45
CA LEU A 207 -8.56 -9.60 -10.20
C LEU A 207 -7.47 -9.78 -11.27
N ALA A 208 -7.86 -9.77 -12.54
CA ALA A 208 -6.98 -10.08 -13.66
C ALA A 208 -5.78 -9.11 -13.79
N PRO A 209 -5.97 -7.78 -13.83
CA PRO A 209 -4.83 -6.87 -13.91
C PRO A 209 -4.04 -6.79 -12.60
N SER A 210 -4.66 -7.04 -11.45
CA SER A 210 -3.93 -7.14 -10.17
C SER A 210 -2.95 -8.32 -10.21
N TRP A 211 -3.41 -9.52 -10.57
CA TRP A 211 -2.56 -10.69 -10.73
C TRP A 211 -1.55 -10.54 -11.87
N GLY A 212 -1.84 -9.76 -12.90
CA GLY A 212 -0.85 -9.37 -13.91
C GLY A 212 0.41 -8.77 -13.28
N GLY A 213 0.27 -7.97 -12.20
CA GLY A 213 1.41 -7.46 -11.44
C GLY A 213 2.17 -8.57 -10.71
N MET A 214 1.47 -9.45 -10.00
CA MET A 214 2.09 -10.59 -9.30
C MET A 214 2.85 -11.48 -10.28
N ILE A 215 2.20 -11.89 -11.37
CA ILE A 215 2.77 -12.78 -12.38
C ILE A 215 4.03 -12.15 -12.97
N ASN A 216 3.98 -10.86 -13.34
CA ASN A 216 5.15 -10.20 -13.91
C ASN A 216 6.33 -10.13 -12.93
N GLY A 217 6.05 -9.86 -11.65
CA GLY A 217 7.06 -9.84 -10.59
C GLY A 217 7.65 -11.22 -10.30
N ILE A 218 6.81 -12.24 -10.09
CA ILE A 218 7.23 -13.61 -9.78
C ILE A 218 7.96 -14.24 -10.97
N MET A 219 7.40 -14.14 -12.18
CA MET A 219 7.99 -14.75 -13.37
C MET A 219 9.32 -14.10 -13.77
N THR A 220 9.58 -12.85 -13.35
CA THR A 220 10.90 -12.20 -13.49
C THR A 220 12.00 -12.99 -12.75
N LEU A 221 11.64 -13.72 -11.68
CA LEU A 221 12.56 -14.58 -10.95
C LEU A 221 12.80 -15.94 -11.60
N SER A 222 12.10 -16.29 -12.69
CA SER A 222 12.27 -17.58 -13.37
C SER A 222 13.74 -17.80 -13.74
N GLY A 223 14.30 -18.94 -13.34
CA GLY A 223 15.74 -19.26 -13.48
C GLY A 223 16.66 -18.67 -12.39
N ALA A 224 16.16 -17.77 -11.53
CA ALA A 224 16.89 -17.19 -10.40
C ALA A 224 16.31 -17.62 -9.03
N TRP A 225 15.39 -18.60 -9.00
CA TRP A 225 14.78 -19.14 -7.78
C TRP A 225 15.78 -19.60 -6.73
N HIS A 226 16.95 -20.11 -7.13
CA HIS A 226 18.02 -20.51 -6.22
C HIS A 226 18.48 -19.36 -5.30
N LYS A 227 18.39 -18.09 -5.76
CA LYS A 227 18.75 -16.92 -4.96
C LYS A 227 17.85 -16.72 -3.75
N LEU A 228 16.61 -17.22 -3.76
CA LEU A 228 15.73 -17.13 -2.60
C LEU A 228 16.24 -17.90 -1.39
N ARG A 229 17.15 -18.86 -1.56
CA ARG A 229 17.74 -19.56 -0.42
C ARG A 229 18.59 -18.60 0.41
N ASP A 230 19.38 -17.77 -0.27
CA ASP A 230 20.51 -17.06 0.32
C ASP A 230 20.31 -15.54 0.43
N ASP A 231 19.47 -14.94 -0.43
CA ASP A 231 19.23 -13.49 -0.48
C ASP A 231 17.94 -13.10 0.27
N PRO A 232 18.03 -12.48 1.46
CA PRO A 232 16.86 -12.10 2.23
C PRO A 232 16.07 -10.95 1.60
N ILE A 233 16.72 -10.08 0.79
CA ILE A 233 16.00 -9.01 0.08
C ILE A 233 15.01 -9.63 -0.90
N LEU A 234 15.44 -10.64 -1.67
CA LEU A 234 14.54 -11.37 -2.56
C LEU A 234 13.47 -12.14 -1.79
N LYS A 235 13.78 -12.70 -0.61
CA LYS A 235 12.74 -13.31 0.25
C LYS A 235 11.63 -12.30 0.56
N PHE A 236 11.97 -11.10 1.03
CA PHE A 236 11.00 -10.04 1.29
C PHE A 236 10.20 -9.66 0.03
N LEU A 237 10.87 -9.40 -1.09
CA LEU A 237 10.20 -8.95 -2.32
C LEU A 237 9.26 -10.00 -2.92
N ILE A 238 9.63 -11.29 -2.87
CA ILE A 238 8.83 -12.37 -3.46
C ILE A 238 7.71 -12.82 -2.53
N THR A 239 7.96 -12.94 -1.22
CA THR A 239 6.89 -13.17 -0.23
C THR A 239 5.87 -12.02 -0.26
N SER A 240 6.34 -10.79 -0.47
CA SER A 240 5.48 -9.64 -0.67
C SER A 240 4.53 -9.82 -1.86
N LEU A 241 5.04 -10.26 -3.00
CA LEU A 241 4.23 -10.54 -4.19
C LEU A 241 3.21 -11.67 -3.96
N SER A 242 3.55 -12.68 -3.16
CA SER A 242 2.61 -13.74 -2.78
C SER A 242 1.44 -13.19 -1.96
N PHE A 243 1.71 -12.36 -0.95
CA PHE A 243 0.64 -11.72 -0.16
C PHE A 243 -0.16 -10.70 -0.98
N TYR A 244 0.48 -10.02 -1.94
CA TYR A 244 -0.22 -9.18 -2.90
C TYR A 244 -1.19 -9.99 -3.76
N GLY A 245 -0.75 -11.10 -4.35
CA GLY A 245 -1.62 -11.98 -5.12
C GLY A 245 -2.77 -12.56 -4.29
N MET A 246 -2.48 -12.95 -3.06
CA MET A 246 -3.46 -13.46 -2.10
C MET A 246 -4.51 -12.40 -1.74
N SER A 247 -4.10 -11.21 -1.30
CA SER A 247 -5.02 -10.13 -0.93
C SER A 247 -5.79 -9.58 -2.14
N THR A 248 -5.17 -9.49 -3.30
CA THR A 248 -5.85 -9.09 -4.55
C THR A 248 -6.69 -10.20 -5.18
N PHE A 249 -6.68 -11.41 -4.62
CA PHE A 249 -7.69 -12.44 -4.86
C PHE A 249 -8.82 -12.37 -3.84
N GLU A 250 -8.48 -12.27 -2.55
CA GLU A 250 -9.44 -12.16 -1.45
C GLU A 250 -10.35 -10.93 -1.60
N GLY A 251 -9.81 -9.77 -1.99
CA GLY A 251 -10.59 -8.54 -2.20
C GLY A 251 -11.73 -8.71 -3.20
N PRO A 252 -11.47 -9.17 -4.44
CA PRO A 252 -12.51 -9.53 -5.39
C PRO A 252 -13.53 -10.54 -4.84
N MET A 253 -13.10 -11.55 -4.07
CA MET A 253 -14.04 -12.48 -3.44
C MET A 253 -14.95 -11.80 -2.41
N MET A 254 -14.40 -10.94 -1.56
CA MET A 254 -15.15 -10.15 -0.58
C MET A 254 -16.00 -9.04 -1.20
N SER A 255 -15.75 -8.68 -2.46
CA SER A 255 -16.59 -7.75 -3.24
C SER A 255 -17.83 -8.43 -3.84
N ILE A 256 -17.94 -9.76 -3.78
CA ILE A 256 -19.17 -10.45 -4.15
C ILE A 256 -20.19 -10.17 -3.06
N LYS A 257 -21.34 -9.58 -3.40
CA LYS A 257 -22.39 -9.20 -2.44
C LYS A 257 -22.66 -10.30 -1.40
N THR A 258 -22.86 -11.55 -1.82
CA THR A 258 -23.12 -12.68 -0.92
C THR A 258 -21.99 -12.98 0.06
N VAL A 259 -20.72 -12.82 -0.34
CA VAL A 259 -19.56 -12.97 0.55
C VAL A 259 -19.46 -11.77 1.48
N ASN A 260 -19.69 -10.56 0.95
CA ASN A 260 -19.69 -9.33 1.71
C ASN A 260 -20.75 -9.34 2.82
N ALA A 261 -21.92 -9.94 2.58
CA ALA A 261 -22.96 -10.14 3.59
C ALA A 261 -22.49 -10.94 4.82
N LEU A 262 -21.36 -11.66 4.72
CA LEU A 262 -20.71 -12.31 5.85
C LEU A 262 -19.49 -11.51 6.34
N SER A 263 -18.68 -10.98 5.42
CA SER A 263 -17.39 -10.36 5.77
C SER A 263 -17.52 -8.92 6.30
N HIS A 264 -18.55 -8.18 5.90
CA HIS A 264 -18.73 -6.77 6.24
C HIS A 264 -18.90 -6.59 7.75
N TYR A 265 -18.29 -5.54 8.30
CA TYR A 265 -18.19 -5.25 9.73
C TYR A 265 -17.51 -6.30 10.62
N THR A 266 -17.01 -7.41 10.06
CA THR A 266 -16.28 -8.43 10.82
C THR A 266 -14.77 -8.21 10.78
N ASP A 267 -14.06 -8.89 11.67
CA ASP A 267 -12.59 -8.97 11.69
C ASP A 267 -11.99 -9.54 10.39
N TRP A 268 -12.79 -10.15 9.50
CA TRP A 268 -12.30 -10.58 8.18
C TRP A 268 -11.79 -9.38 7.38
N THR A 269 -12.48 -8.24 7.43
CA THR A 269 -12.01 -7.01 6.77
C THR A 269 -10.65 -6.57 7.33
N ILE A 270 -10.43 -6.71 8.64
CA ILE A 270 -9.14 -6.40 9.27
C ILE A 270 -8.05 -7.39 8.85
N GLY A 271 -8.39 -8.68 8.72
CA GLY A 271 -7.50 -9.72 8.18
C GLY A 271 -7.09 -9.43 6.74
N HIS A 272 -8.04 -9.06 5.89
CA HIS A 272 -7.80 -8.64 4.51
C HIS A 272 -6.86 -7.44 4.44
N VAL A 273 -7.17 -6.39 5.20
CA VAL A 273 -6.33 -5.17 5.29
C VAL A 273 -4.91 -5.52 5.71
N HIS A 274 -4.71 -6.33 6.75
CA HIS A 274 -3.37 -6.64 7.24
C HIS A 274 -2.62 -7.67 6.37
N SER A 275 -3.31 -8.50 5.60
CA SER A 275 -2.68 -9.32 4.57
C SER A 275 -2.02 -8.47 3.49
N GLY A 276 -2.70 -7.40 3.05
CA GLY A 276 -2.14 -6.41 2.12
C GLY A 276 -1.13 -5.48 2.79
N ALA A 277 -1.43 -4.95 3.98
CA ALA A 277 -0.60 -3.94 4.63
C ALA A 277 0.72 -4.53 5.16
N LEU A 278 0.67 -5.64 5.89
CA LEU A 278 1.88 -6.26 6.43
C LEU A 278 2.52 -7.18 5.39
N GLY A 279 1.72 -8.02 4.74
CA GLY A 279 2.20 -9.03 3.80
C GLY A 279 2.71 -8.43 2.49
N TRP A 280 2.02 -7.46 1.90
CA TRP A 280 2.44 -6.81 0.65
C TRP A 280 3.23 -5.52 0.92
N VAL A 281 2.56 -4.45 1.36
CA VAL A 281 3.09 -3.07 1.45
C VAL A 281 4.37 -3.01 2.28
N ALA A 282 4.32 -3.52 3.52
CA ALA A 282 5.46 -3.48 4.41
C ALA A 282 6.61 -4.33 3.88
N MET A 283 6.37 -5.58 3.43
CA MET A 283 7.42 -6.48 2.95
C MET A 283 8.16 -5.94 1.71
N VAL A 284 7.46 -5.37 0.70
CA VAL A 284 8.16 -4.78 -0.46
C VAL A 284 8.92 -3.51 -0.07
N SER A 285 8.41 -2.73 0.88
CA SER A 285 9.11 -1.56 1.42
C SER A 285 10.37 -1.96 2.17
N ILE A 286 10.29 -3.00 3.00
CA ILE A 286 11.44 -3.54 3.74
C ILE A 286 12.51 -4.02 2.77
N GLY A 287 12.14 -4.83 1.77
CA GLY A 287 13.06 -5.27 0.72
C GLY A 287 13.67 -4.09 -0.05
N THR A 288 12.84 -3.10 -0.40
CA THR A 288 13.29 -1.86 -1.05
C THR A 288 14.31 -1.11 -0.20
N ILE A 289 14.06 -0.93 1.09
CA ILE A 289 14.98 -0.20 1.99
C ILE A 289 16.27 -0.99 2.18
N TYR A 290 16.22 -2.31 2.37
CA TYR A 290 17.42 -3.13 2.48
C TYR A 290 18.26 -3.11 1.20
N TYR A 291 17.63 -2.98 0.03
CA TYR A 291 18.35 -2.72 -1.21
C TYR A 291 18.98 -1.33 -1.23
N LEU A 292 18.19 -0.32 -0.90
CA LEU A 292 18.48 1.07 -1.23
C LEU A 292 19.44 1.72 -0.22
N LEU A 293 19.24 1.44 1.07
CA LEU A 293 19.98 2.07 2.16
C LEU A 293 21.50 1.92 2.04
N PRO A 294 22.10 0.72 1.88
CA PRO A 294 23.56 0.62 1.83
C PRO A 294 24.13 1.41 0.65
N ARG A 295 23.45 1.41 -0.50
CA ARG A 295 23.84 2.13 -1.71
C ARG A 295 23.78 3.66 -1.56
N LEU A 296 22.98 4.18 -0.64
CA LEU A 296 22.98 5.62 -0.32
C LEU A 296 24.15 6.04 0.59
N PHE A 297 24.76 5.08 1.28
CA PHE A 297 25.88 5.28 2.20
C PHE A 297 27.19 4.70 1.65
N GLY A 298 27.29 4.48 0.32
CA GLY A 298 28.49 3.96 -0.33
C GLY A 298 28.84 2.50 0.01
N LYS A 299 27.89 1.74 0.57
CA LYS A 299 28.10 0.35 0.99
C LYS A 299 27.53 -0.63 -0.03
N SER A 300 28.21 -1.76 -0.19
CA SER A 300 27.76 -2.87 -1.04
C SER A 300 26.54 -3.60 -0.44
N GLU A 301 26.49 -3.71 0.88
CA GLU A 301 25.46 -4.46 1.61
C GLU A 301 25.12 -3.84 2.97
N MET A 302 24.02 -4.32 3.56
CA MET A 302 23.61 -3.98 4.93
C MET A 302 24.60 -4.54 5.96
N TYR A 303 24.66 -3.93 7.15
CA TYR A 303 25.54 -4.35 8.24
C TYR A 303 25.45 -5.85 8.57
N SER A 304 24.25 -6.44 8.56
CA SER A 304 24.09 -7.88 8.79
C SER A 304 22.97 -8.50 7.95
N VAL A 305 23.36 -9.38 7.02
CA VAL A 305 22.45 -10.21 6.22
C VAL A 305 21.72 -11.25 7.09
N LYS A 306 22.37 -11.73 8.17
CA LYS A 306 21.75 -12.65 9.14
C LYS A 306 20.57 -11.99 9.85
N LEU A 307 20.71 -10.73 10.29
CA LEU A 307 19.60 -9.98 10.90
C LEU A 307 18.45 -9.76 9.94
N MET A 308 18.72 -9.58 8.64
CA MET A 308 17.67 -9.49 7.62
C MET A 308 16.90 -10.81 7.49
N THR A 309 17.59 -11.95 7.58
CA THR A 309 16.94 -13.27 7.57
C THR A 309 16.09 -13.50 8.83
N VAL A 310 16.58 -13.09 10.00
CA VAL A 310 15.78 -13.16 11.24
C VAL A 310 14.55 -12.26 11.14
N HIS A 311 14.72 -11.02 10.67
CA HIS A 311 13.61 -10.10 10.44
C HIS A 311 12.58 -10.72 9.49
N PHE A 312 13.01 -11.32 8.37
CA PHE A 312 12.11 -11.98 7.42
C PHE A 312 11.21 -13.02 8.10
N TRP A 313 11.79 -13.92 8.89
CA TRP A 313 11.02 -14.98 9.55
C TRP A 313 10.10 -14.45 10.64
N VAL A 314 10.60 -13.55 11.48
CA VAL A 314 9.81 -12.94 12.57
C VAL A 314 8.61 -12.17 12.00
N ALA A 315 8.84 -11.37 10.95
CA ALA A 315 7.78 -10.64 10.27
C ALA A 315 6.79 -11.60 9.60
N THR A 316 7.26 -12.61 8.86
CA THR A 316 6.39 -13.55 8.13
C THR A 316 5.50 -14.35 9.08
N ILE A 317 6.05 -14.87 10.19
CA ILE A 317 5.27 -15.57 11.22
C ILE A 317 4.25 -14.61 11.84
N GLY A 318 4.65 -13.37 12.13
CA GLY A 318 3.75 -12.34 12.64
C GLY A 318 2.56 -12.08 11.71
N VAL A 319 2.81 -11.94 10.40
CA VAL A 319 1.76 -11.74 9.39
C VAL A 319 0.81 -12.94 9.34
N VAL A 320 1.34 -14.17 9.27
CA VAL A 320 0.50 -15.39 9.18
C VAL A 320 -0.38 -15.55 10.42
N LEU A 321 0.16 -15.33 11.62
CA LEU A 321 -0.64 -15.37 12.86
C LEU A 321 -1.74 -14.31 12.86
N TYR A 322 -1.42 -13.10 12.41
CA TYR A 322 -2.39 -12.01 12.30
C TYR A 322 -3.55 -12.43 11.38
N ILE A 323 -3.26 -12.81 10.15
CA ILE A 323 -4.28 -13.13 9.14
C ILE A 323 -5.12 -14.33 9.58
N ALA A 324 -4.49 -15.41 10.04
CA ALA A 324 -5.19 -16.62 10.47
C ALA A 324 -6.18 -16.32 11.60
N SER A 325 -5.77 -15.52 12.60
CA SER A 325 -6.65 -15.14 13.71
C SER A 325 -7.85 -14.30 13.25
N MET A 326 -7.65 -13.38 12.30
CA MET A 326 -8.70 -12.49 11.80
C MET A 326 -9.68 -13.18 10.86
N TRP A 327 -9.23 -14.15 10.07
CA TRP A 327 -10.14 -14.99 9.28
C TRP A 327 -11.06 -15.81 10.15
N ILE A 328 -10.50 -16.48 11.17
CA ILE A 328 -11.31 -17.31 12.08
C ILE A 328 -12.30 -16.42 12.84
N ALA A 329 -11.84 -15.31 13.42
CA ALA A 329 -12.69 -14.36 14.12
C ALA A 329 -13.78 -13.79 13.20
N GLY A 330 -13.41 -13.37 12.00
CA GLY A 330 -14.33 -12.72 11.06
C GLY A 330 -15.43 -13.63 10.55
N VAL A 331 -15.08 -14.84 10.09
CA VAL A 331 -16.06 -15.84 9.66
C VAL A 331 -17.00 -16.21 10.80
N MET A 332 -16.44 -16.41 12.00
CA MET A 332 -17.22 -16.73 13.19
C MET A 332 -18.18 -15.60 13.57
N GLN A 333 -17.73 -14.35 13.60
CA GLN A 333 -18.59 -13.18 13.85
C GLN A 333 -19.74 -13.11 12.85
N GLY A 334 -19.42 -13.20 11.56
CA GLY A 334 -20.43 -13.17 10.50
C GLY A 334 -21.45 -14.31 10.62
N LEU A 335 -21.02 -15.51 10.98
CA LEU A 335 -21.91 -16.66 11.20
C LEU A 335 -22.77 -16.49 12.45
N MET A 336 -22.20 -16.03 13.57
CA MET A 336 -22.93 -15.83 14.82
C MET A 336 -24.00 -14.74 14.68
N TRP A 337 -23.67 -13.60 14.05
CA TRP A 337 -24.59 -12.47 13.91
C TRP A 337 -25.81 -12.77 13.04
N ARG A 338 -25.71 -13.72 12.12
CA ARG A 338 -26.81 -14.12 11.24
C ARG A 338 -27.44 -15.46 11.61
N SER A 339 -27.00 -16.07 12.70
CA SER A 339 -27.50 -17.38 13.13
C SER A 339 -28.90 -17.24 13.70
N VAL A 340 -29.80 -18.09 13.23
CA VAL A 340 -31.20 -18.14 13.66
C VAL A 340 -31.53 -19.55 14.17
N ASN A 341 -32.31 -19.60 15.24
CA ASN A 341 -32.88 -20.83 15.77
C ASN A 341 -33.98 -21.37 14.84
N ALA A 342 -34.42 -22.61 15.08
CA ALA A 342 -35.51 -23.22 14.32
C ALA A 342 -36.84 -22.45 14.42
N ASP A 343 -37.02 -21.63 15.47
CA ASP A 343 -38.19 -20.77 15.69
C ASP A 343 -38.05 -19.37 15.07
N GLY A 344 -36.93 -19.08 14.39
CA GLY A 344 -36.66 -17.79 13.75
C GLY A 344 -36.07 -16.71 14.66
N THR A 345 -35.86 -16.98 15.94
CA THR A 345 -35.16 -16.04 16.86
C THR A 345 -33.64 -16.04 16.60
N LEU A 346 -32.96 -14.94 16.93
CA LEU A 346 -31.49 -14.88 16.83
C LEU A 346 -30.85 -15.84 17.84
N ALA A 347 -29.94 -16.68 17.38
CA ALA A 347 -29.32 -17.74 18.19
C ALA A 347 -28.27 -17.21 19.18
N TYR A 348 -27.63 -16.08 18.87
CA TYR A 348 -26.60 -15.47 19.71
C TYR A 348 -26.87 -14.00 19.95
N SER A 349 -26.59 -13.55 21.17
CA SER A 349 -26.42 -12.14 21.48
C SER A 349 -25.11 -11.60 20.90
N PHE A 350 -25.06 -10.28 20.66
CA PHE A 350 -23.82 -9.64 20.19
C PHE A 350 -22.65 -9.86 21.17
N VAL A 351 -22.91 -9.81 22.48
CA VAL A 351 -21.87 -9.98 23.52
C VAL A 351 -21.24 -11.38 23.49
N GLU A 352 -22.00 -12.42 23.12
CA GLU A 352 -21.43 -13.76 22.93
C GLU A 352 -20.41 -13.78 21.78
N SER A 353 -20.73 -13.16 20.64
CA SER A 353 -19.77 -13.06 19.53
C SER A 353 -18.48 -12.32 19.92
N VAL A 354 -18.60 -11.30 20.77
CA VAL A 354 -17.46 -10.55 21.30
C VAL A 354 -16.60 -11.44 22.21
N LYS A 355 -17.23 -12.16 23.14
CA LYS A 355 -16.53 -13.07 24.06
C LYS A 355 -15.75 -14.15 23.32
N VAL A 356 -16.34 -14.77 22.30
CA VAL A 356 -15.65 -15.80 21.51
C VAL A 356 -14.53 -15.21 20.65
N SER A 357 -14.56 -13.91 20.35
CA SER A 357 -13.50 -13.23 19.58
C SER A 357 -12.21 -12.97 20.38
N TYR A 358 -12.26 -12.93 21.71
CA TYR A 358 -11.12 -12.56 22.57
C TYR A 358 -9.83 -13.36 22.34
N PRO A 359 -9.84 -14.71 22.24
CA PRO A 359 -8.62 -15.47 21.98
C PRO A 359 -7.94 -15.06 20.68
N PHE A 360 -8.71 -14.78 19.63
CA PHE A 360 -8.19 -14.36 18.33
C PHE A 360 -7.58 -12.97 18.38
N TRP A 361 -8.12 -12.07 19.20
CA TRP A 361 -7.50 -10.76 19.44
C TRP A 361 -6.16 -10.87 20.17
N GLY A 362 -6.02 -11.86 21.07
CA GLY A 362 -4.74 -12.20 21.69
C GLY A 362 -3.71 -12.69 20.66
N ILE A 363 -4.10 -13.60 19.76
CA ILE A 363 -3.22 -14.09 18.68
C ILE A 363 -2.84 -12.96 17.72
N ARG A 364 -3.80 -12.12 17.33
CA ARG A 364 -3.57 -10.91 16.54
C ARG A 364 -2.53 -10.02 17.18
N PHE A 365 -2.68 -9.73 18.46
CA PHE A 365 -1.73 -8.90 19.21
C PHE A 365 -0.33 -9.49 19.18
N ILE A 366 -0.18 -10.79 19.45
CA ILE A 366 1.11 -11.49 19.38
C ILE A 366 1.71 -11.41 17.97
N GLY A 367 0.92 -11.65 16.93
CA GLY A 367 1.35 -11.52 15.54
C GLY A 367 1.85 -10.11 15.20
N GLY A 368 1.12 -9.08 15.66
CA GLY A 368 1.54 -7.68 15.53
C GLY A 368 2.81 -7.35 16.31
N VAL A 369 2.97 -7.86 17.52
CA VAL A 369 4.19 -7.69 18.34
C VAL A 369 5.39 -8.34 17.65
N LEU A 370 5.25 -9.54 17.09
CA LEU A 370 6.32 -10.17 16.31
C LEU A 370 6.71 -9.30 15.12
N PHE A 371 5.75 -8.79 14.36
CA PHE A 371 6.03 -7.88 13.25
C PHE A 371 6.79 -6.62 13.71
N LEU A 372 6.36 -6.02 14.83
CA LEU A 372 7.03 -4.86 15.43
C LEU A 372 8.46 -5.18 15.87
N VAL A 373 8.70 -6.34 16.49
CA VAL A 373 10.05 -6.80 16.83
C VAL A 373 10.92 -6.93 15.58
N GLY A 374 10.34 -7.42 14.48
CA GLY A 374 10.98 -7.40 13.16
C GLY A 374 11.43 -6.00 12.72
N MET A 375 10.55 -5.01 12.87
CA MET A 375 10.87 -3.61 12.56
C MET A 375 11.96 -3.03 13.46
N LEU A 376 12.04 -3.43 14.74
CA LEU A 376 13.12 -3.02 15.64
C LEU A 376 14.47 -3.65 15.22
N ILE A 377 14.47 -4.92 14.79
CA ILE A 377 15.65 -5.57 14.20
C ILE A 377 16.10 -4.82 12.95
N MET A 378 15.17 -4.42 12.09
CA MET A 378 15.45 -3.60 10.92
C MET A 378 16.06 -2.25 11.30
N ALA A 379 15.46 -1.52 12.24
CA ALA A 379 15.95 -0.23 12.69
C ALA A 379 17.39 -0.31 13.23
N TYR A 380 17.69 -1.32 14.04
CA TYR A 380 19.05 -1.58 14.52
C TYR A 380 20.03 -1.85 13.38
N ASN A 381 19.67 -2.72 12.43
CA ASN A 381 20.54 -3.07 11.31
C ASN A 381 20.78 -1.85 10.38
N MET A 382 19.75 -1.04 10.15
CA MET A 382 19.85 0.22 9.41
C MET A 382 20.78 1.19 10.12
N PHE A 383 20.59 1.40 11.42
CA PHE A 383 21.44 2.29 12.22
C PHE A 383 22.90 1.88 12.15
N LYS A 384 23.22 0.59 12.34
CA LYS A 384 24.59 0.08 12.23
C LYS A 384 25.16 0.22 10.82
N THR A 385 24.32 0.13 9.79
CA THR A 385 24.73 0.37 8.40
C THR A 385 25.10 1.84 8.19
N MET A 386 24.36 2.78 8.79
CA MET A 386 24.61 4.22 8.66
C MET A 386 25.76 4.73 9.55
N ALA A 387 25.94 4.18 10.76
CA ALA A 387 26.84 4.67 11.81
C ALA A 387 28.35 4.69 11.49
N GLY A 388 28.76 4.35 10.28
CA GLY A 388 30.15 4.39 9.83
C GLY A 388 30.28 4.62 8.33
N GLY A 389 29.33 5.32 7.71
CA GLY A 389 29.40 5.69 6.29
C GLY A 389 29.13 7.18 6.11
N SER A 390 29.85 7.82 5.19
CA SER A 390 29.43 9.09 4.61
C SER A 390 28.31 8.84 3.62
N THR A 391 27.40 9.80 3.46
CA THR A 391 26.44 9.75 2.35
C THR A 391 27.20 9.85 1.04
N GLU A 392 26.80 9.08 0.03
CA GLU A 392 27.39 9.16 -1.30
C GLU A 392 26.39 9.76 -2.30
N ASP A 393 26.87 10.78 -3.02
CA ASP A 393 26.19 11.28 -4.21
C ASP A 393 26.35 10.25 -5.34
N ALA A 394 25.43 9.29 -5.38
CA ALA A 394 25.42 8.27 -6.42
C ALA A 394 25.35 8.95 -7.82
N PRO A 395 26.34 8.70 -8.71
CA PRO A 395 26.39 9.38 -9.98
C PRO A 395 25.20 9.01 -10.87
N VAL A 396 24.75 9.99 -11.65
CA VAL A 396 23.73 9.75 -12.68
C VAL A 396 24.37 8.90 -13.77
N LEU A 397 23.94 7.64 -13.86
CA LEU A 397 24.44 6.70 -14.88
C LEU A 397 24.12 7.23 -16.28
N VAL A 398 25.06 7.14 -17.21
CA VAL A 398 24.82 7.42 -18.64
C VAL A 398 23.96 6.30 -19.23
N PRO A 399 22.95 6.58 -20.09
CA PRO A 399 22.20 5.54 -20.78
C PRO A 399 23.13 4.59 -21.54
N ALA A 400 22.84 3.29 -21.52
CA ALA A 400 23.53 2.36 -22.42
C ALA A 400 23.21 2.73 -23.87
N GLY A 401 24.22 2.70 -24.76
CA GLY A 401 24.15 3.33 -26.10
C GLY A 401 23.03 2.88 -27.06
N GLN A 402 22.31 1.79 -26.77
CA GLN A 402 21.12 1.36 -27.52
C GLN A 402 19.82 2.06 -27.07
N HIS A 403 19.87 2.88 -26.02
CA HIS A 403 18.73 3.56 -25.40
C HIS A 403 18.93 5.08 -25.23
N ALA A 404 20.07 5.61 -25.71
CA ALA A 404 20.40 7.03 -25.70
C ALA A 404 19.61 7.81 -26.77
#